data_AF-A0A2U0TQ90-F1
#
_entry.id   AF-A0A2U0TQ90-F1
#
_cell.length_a   1.000
_cell.length_b   1.000
_cell.length_c   1.000
_cell.angle_alpha   90.00
_cell.angle_beta   90.00
_cell.angle_gamma   90.00
#
_symmetry.space_group_name_H-M   'P 1'
#
loop_
_entity.id
_entity.type
_entity.pdbx_description
1 polymer ?
#
loop_
_entity_poly.entity_id
_entity_poly.type
_entity_poly.pdbx_seq_one_letter_code
_entity_poly.pdbx_strand_id
1 'polypeptide(L)'
;MSNKSEYILQPLLLKKQINFMSKTKLIINKNGSIKIEGDFEIMDQEGTVYGLQGRSALGLCRCGLSANKPFCDGGHRNNFEHDSKAFDLPPMKTN
;
A
#
# COMPACT_ATOMS: atom_id res chain seq x y z
N MET A 1 51.94 14.83 29.19
CA MET A 1 51.80 13.36 29.03
C MET A 1 50.36 13.04 28.73
N SER A 2 50.14 12.12 27.80
CA SER A 2 48.83 11.63 27.38
C SER A 2 48.13 10.88 28.51
N ASN A 3 46.81 11.00 28.59
CA ASN A 3 45.99 9.81 28.79
C ASN A 3 44.73 9.94 27.94
N LYS A 4 44.75 9.17 26.85
CA LYS A 4 43.59 8.81 26.02
C LYS A 4 42.80 7.73 26.77
N SER A 5 41.53 7.59 26.42
CA SER A 5 40.50 6.68 26.97
C SER A 5 39.62 7.42 27.98
N GLU A 6 38.33 7.69 27.74
CA GLU A 6 37.35 6.95 26.95
C GLU A 6 36.55 7.91 26.06
N TYR A 7 36.48 7.58 24.78
CA TYR A 7 35.60 8.21 23.82
C TYR A 7 34.18 7.62 23.99
N ILE A 8 33.20 8.52 24.13
CA ILE A 8 31.95 8.54 23.37
C ILE A 8 31.04 7.31 23.48
N LEU A 9 29.89 7.47 24.14
CA LEU A 9 28.57 7.03 23.61
C LEU A 9 27.45 7.73 24.39
N GLN A 10 26.91 8.83 23.85
CA GLN A 10 25.55 9.39 24.03
C GLN A 10 25.64 10.89 23.71
N PRO A 11 25.11 11.34 22.55
CA PRO A 11 23.69 11.23 22.24
C PRO A 11 23.43 10.95 20.75
N LEU A 12 23.26 9.67 20.38
CA LEU A 12 22.83 9.25 19.04
C LEU A 12 21.61 8.30 19.10
N LEU A 13 20.75 8.48 20.11
CA LEU A 13 19.50 7.72 20.24
C LEU A 13 18.27 8.64 20.27
N LEU A 14 18.39 9.84 19.70
CA LEU A 14 17.26 10.72 19.40
C LEU A 14 17.27 11.22 17.96
N LYS A 15 17.94 10.50 17.05
CA LYS A 15 17.49 10.48 15.65
C LYS A 15 16.31 9.51 15.61
N LYS A 16 15.21 9.96 16.22
CA LYS A 16 13.90 9.35 16.14
C LYS A 16 13.70 9.05 14.67
N GLN A 17 13.80 7.77 14.37
CA GLN A 17 13.67 7.17 13.07
C GLN A 17 12.40 7.75 12.50
N ILE A 18 12.53 8.76 11.65
CA ILE A 18 11.47 9.10 10.71
C ILE A 18 11.42 7.82 9.91
N ASN A 19 10.51 6.92 10.31
CA ASN A 19 10.15 5.77 9.52
C ASN A 19 9.78 6.38 8.19
N PHE A 20 10.71 6.28 7.24
CA PHE A 20 10.40 6.43 5.84
C PHE A 20 9.53 5.21 5.55
N MET A 21 8.27 5.26 6.00
CA MET A 21 7.29 4.23 5.73
C MET A 21 7.29 4.11 4.22
N SER A 22 7.72 2.95 3.74
CA SER A 22 7.85 2.69 2.31
C SER A 22 6.54 3.08 1.64
N LYS A 23 6.62 3.90 0.58
CA LYS A 23 5.45 4.34 -0.18
C LYS A 23 4.55 3.14 -0.51
N THR A 24 3.30 3.17 -0.06
CA THR A 24 2.28 2.19 -0.45
C THR A 24 2.04 2.30 -1.95
N LYS A 25 2.18 1.19 -2.67
CA LYS A 25 2.01 1.14 -4.12
C LYS A 25 0.64 0.58 -4.45
N LEU A 26 -0.09 1.29 -5.31
CA LEU A 26 -1.29 0.79 -5.95
C LEU A 26 -0.96 0.55 -7.43
N ILE A 27 -1.05 -0.69 -7.88
CA ILE A 27 -0.73 -1.12 -9.24
C ILE A 27 -2.02 -1.58 -9.91
N ILE A 28 -2.40 -0.93 -11.01
CA ILE A 28 -3.58 -1.31 -11.79
C ILE A 28 -3.17 -2.41 -12.76
N ASN A 29 -3.59 -3.65 -12.52
CA ASN A 29 -3.28 -4.76 -13.41
C ASN A 29 -4.20 -4.72 -14.64
N LYS A 30 -3.62 -4.95 -15.83
CA LYS A 30 -4.37 -5.16 -17.07
C LYS A 30 -5.38 -6.28 -16.88
N ASN A 31 -6.64 -6.01 -17.23
CA ASN A 31 -7.75 -6.96 -17.13
C ASN A 31 -7.90 -7.60 -15.72
N GLY A 32 -7.39 -6.93 -14.67
CA GLY A 32 -7.23 -7.53 -13.35
C GLY A 32 -7.48 -6.58 -12.18
N SER A 33 -7.02 -6.99 -11.00
CA SER A 33 -7.21 -6.28 -9.72
C SER A 33 -6.46 -4.94 -9.63
N ILE A 34 -6.78 -4.16 -8.59
CA ILE A 34 -5.87 -3.14 -8.04
C ILE A 34 -4.98 -3.85 -7.03
N LYS A 35 -3.70 -4.05 -7.33
CA LYS A 35 -2.74 -4.64 -6.39
C LYS A 35 -2.25 -3.56 -5.43
N ILE A 36 -2.32 -3.82 -4.13
CA ILE A 36 -1.78 -2.97 -3.08
C ILE A 36 -0.53 -3.66 -2.54
N GLU A 37 0.56 -2.92 -2.36
CA GLU A 37 1.79 -3.39 -1.73
C GLU A 37 2.31 -2.34 -0.73
N GLY A 38 2.74 -2.77 0.46
CA GLY A 38 3.36 -1.92 1.47
C GLY A 38 2.70 -2.04 2.83
N ASP A 39 2.75 -0.94 3.59
CA ASP A 39 2.08 -0.81 4.88
C ASP A 39 0.71 -0.17 4.65
N PHE A 40 -0.37 -0.90 4.92
CA PHE A 40 -1.73 -0.45 4.69
C PHE A 40 -2.73 -1.19 5.57
N GLU A 41 -3.83 -0.49 5.85
CA GLU A 41 -5.04 -1.04 6.44
C GLU A 41 -6.18 -0.93 5.43
N ILE A 42 -7.13 -1.85 5.51
CA ILE A 42 -8.39 -1.78 4.75
C ILE A 42 -9.49 -1.79 5.79
N MET A 43 -10.43 -0.86 5.67
CA MET A 43 -11.55 -0.71 6.59
C MET A 43 -12.87 -0.80 5.83
N ASP A 44 -13.93 -1.22 6.51
CA ASP A 44 -15.30 -1.08 6.02
C ASP A 44 -15.87 0.32 6.28
N GLN A 45 -17.15 0.53 5.95
CA GLN A 45 -17.83 1.81 6.11
C GLN A 45 -17.99 2.25 7.58
N GLU A 46 -17.87 1.33 8.53
CA GLU A 46 -17.99 1.58 9.97
C GLU A 46 -16.60 1.82 10.61
N GLY A 47 -15.52 1.67 9.82
CA GLY A 47 -14.13 1.80 10.29
C GLY A 47 -13.54 0.49 10.82
N THR A 48 -14.22 -0.64 10.66
CA THR A 48 -13.70 -1.94 11.10
C THR A 48 -12.61 -2.43 10.16
N VAL A 49 -11.44 -2.79 10.71
CA VAL A 49 -10.29 -3.26 9.94
C VAL A 49 -10.49 -4.71 9.47
N TYR A 50 -10.25 -4.96 8.18
CA TYR A 50 -10.25 -6.31 7.63
C TYR A 50 -9.03 -7.11 8.14
N GLY A 51 -9.27 -8.36 8.54
CA GLY A 51 -8.19 -9.28 8.92
C GLY A 51 -7.34 -9.73 7.74
N LEU A 52 -6.24 -9.03 7.44
CA LEU A 52 -5.39 -9.30 6.27
C LEU A 52 -4.51 -10.56 6.39
N GLN A 53 -4.50 -11.22 7.56
CA GLN A 53 -3.70 -12.42 7.83
C GLN A 53 -2.20 -12.23 7.52
N GLY A 54 -1.63 -11.08 7.89
CA GLY A 54 -0.21 -10.78 7.69
C GLY A 54 0.20 -10.46 6.23
N ARG A 55 -0.75 -10.26 5.32
CA ARG A 55 -0.44 -9.91 3.92
C ARG A 55 0.02 -8.46 3.81
N SER A 56 1.23 -8.25 3.30
CA SER A 56 1.78 -6.95 2.86
C SER A 56 1.53 -6.66 1.38
N ALA A 57 0.89 -7.59 0.67
CA ALA A 57 0.43 -7.41 -0.70
C ALA A 57 -0.84 -8.21 -0.98
N LEU A 58 -1.83 -7.58 -1.62
CA LEU A 58 -3.07 -8.25 -2.04
C LEU A 58 -3.75 -7.51 -3.21
N GLY A 59 -4.78 -8.11 -3.81
CA GLY A 59 -5.56 -7.49 -4.87
C GLY A 59 -6.96 -7.08 -4.39
N LEU A 60 -7.37 -5.85 -4.68
CA LEU A 60 -8.77 -5.42 -4.60
C LEU A 60 -9.50 -5.69 -5.91
N CYS A 61 -10.75 -6.13 -5.79
CA CYS A 61 -11.65 -6.30 -6.92
C CYS A 61 -12.03 -4.94 -7.49
N ARG A 62 -11.85 -4.78 -8.80
CA ARG A 62 -12.38 -3.64 -9.56
C ARG A 62 -13.26 -4.05 -10.75
N CYS A 63 -13.40 -5.35 -11.00
CA CYS A 63 -14.24 -5.88 -12.10
C CYS A 63 -15.70 -6.10 -11.70
N GLY A 64 -16.03 -6.07 -10.39
CA GLY A 64 -17.36 -6.35 -9.88
C GLY A 64 -17.73 -7.85 -9.75
N LEU A 65 -16.92 -8.76 -10.28
CA LEU A 65 -17.26 -10.20 -10.37
C LEU A 65 -16.78 -11.06 -9.20
N SER A 66 -15.99 -10.51 -8.27
CA SER A 66 -15.50 -11.29 -7.13
C SER A 66 -16.64 -11.74 -6.21
N ALA A 67 -16.64 -12.99 -5.76
CA ALA A 67 -17.49 -13.48 -4.68
C ALA A 67 -16.95 -13.07 -3.29
N ASN A 68 -15.65 -12.73 -3.21
CA ASN A 68 -14.96 -12.34 -1.98
C ASN A 68 -14.68 -10.83 -1.91
N LYS A 69 -15.66 -9.99 -2.25
CA LYS A 69 -15.50 -8.52 -2.22
C LYS A 69 -15.15 -8.06 -0.79
N PRO A 70 -14.29 -7.02 -0.64
CA PRO A 70 -13.70 -6.17 -1.68
C PRO A 70 -12.46 -6.78 -2.36
N PHE A 71 -12.05 -7.99 -1.98
CA PHE A 71 -10.83 -8.62 -2.48
C PHE A 71 -11.03 -9.28 -3.83
N CYS A 72 -9.96 -9.36 -4.61
CA CYS A 72 -9.95 -10.09 -5.87
C CYS A 72 -9.77 -11.59 -5.62
N ASP A 73 -10.64 -12.41 -6.20
CA ASP A 73 -10.60 -13.88 -6.17
C ASP A 73 -10.31 -14.50 -7.55
N GLY A 74 -10.15 -13.67 -8.59
CA GLY A 74 -9.91 -14.12 -9.96
C GLY A 74 -11.12 -14.07 -10.88
N GLY A 75 -12.30 -13.62 -10.41
CA GLY A 75 -13.51 -13.49 -11.24
C GLY A 75 -13.37 -12.59 -12.48
N HIS A 76 -12.33 -11.76 -12.56
CA HIS A 76 -12.03 -10.93 -13.73
C HIS A 76 -11.58 -11.73 -14.97
N ARG A 77 -11.07 -12.95 -14.80
CA ARG A 77 -10.53 -13.74 -15.92
C ARG A 77 -11.59 -13.91 -17.00
N ASN A 78 -11.24 -13.53 -18.23
CA ASN A 78 -12.09 -13.60 -19.43
C ASN A 78 -13.37 -12.76 -19.42
N ASN A 79 -13.61 -11.94 -18.38
CA ASN A 79 -14.86 -11.20 -18.21
C ASN A 79 -14.64 -9.71 -17.91
N PHE A 80 -13.39 -9.23 -18.00
CA PHE A 80 -13.04 -7.86 -17.67
C PHE A 80 -11.90 -7.36 -18.55
N GLU A 81 -12.17 -6.32 -19.33
CA GLU A 81 -11.21 -5.72 -20.26
C GLU A 81 -10.89 -4.28 -19.84
N HIS A 82 -9.60 -4.02 -19.59
CA HIS A 82 -9.08 -2.70 -19.28
C HIS A 82 -7.55 -2.65 -19.44
N ASP A 83 -7.04 -1.79 -20.32
CA ASP A 83 -5.62 -1.72 -20.69
C ASP A 83 -4.70 -1.13 -19.60
N SER A 84 -5.25 -0.41 -18.61
CA SER A 84 -4.51 0.10 -17.44
C SER A 84 -3.25 0.93 -17.76
N LYS A 85 -3.28 1.69 -18.86
CA LYS A 85 -2.23 2.68 -19.15
C LYS A 85 -2.40 3.90 -18.25
N ALA A 86 -1.31 4.36 -17.65
CA ALA A 86 -1.28 5.59 -16.87
C ALA A 86 -1.44 6.81 -17.79
N PHE A 87 -2.10 7.85 -17.26
CA PHE A 87 -2.27 9.14 -17.91
C PHE A 87 -2.41 10.23 -16.84
N ASP A 88 -2.20 11.48 -17.23
CA ASP A 88 -2.37 12.62 -16.33
C ASP A 88 -3.86 12.94 -16.16
N LEU A 89 -4.30 13.05 -14.91
CA LEU A 89 -5.66 13.52 -14.63
C LEU A 89 -5.79 14.99 -15.01
N PRO A 90 -6.97 15.42 -15.51
CA PRO A 90 -7.24 16.84 -15.67
C PRO A 90 -7.14 17.55 -14.31
N PRO A 91 -6.92 18.89 -14.29
CA PRO A 91 -6.91 19.65 -13.05
C PRO A 91 -8.16 19.37 -12.21
N MET A 92 -7.98 19.29 -10.88
CA MET A 92 -9.08 19.08 -9.95
C MET A 92 -10.10 20.21 -10.11
N LYS A 93 -11.37 19.86 -10.38
CA LYS A 93 -12.46 20.83 -10.40
C LYS A 93 -12.73 21.30 -8.97
N THR A 94 -12.58 22.60 -8.73
CA THR A 94 -13.03 23.26 -7.50
C THR A 94 -14.38 23.90 -7.80
N ASN A 95 -15.44 23.46 -7.11
CA ASN A 95 -16.74 24.12 -7.11
C ASN A 95 -16.74 25.31 -6.15
#